data_AF-A0A2N0QGV8-F1
#
_entry.id   AF-A0A2N0QGV8-F1
#
_cell.length_a   1.000
_cell.length_b   1.000
_cell.length_c   1.000
_cell.angle_alpha   90.00
_cell.angle_beta   90.00
_cell.angle_gamma   90.00
#
_symmetry.space_group_name_H-M   'P 1'
#
loop_
_entity.id
_entity.type
_entity.pdbx_description
1 polymer ?
#
loop_
_entity_poly.entity_id
_entity_poly.type
_entity_poly.pdbx_seq_one_letter_code
_entity_poly.pdbx_strand_id
1 'polypeptide(L)'
;MALVTKHKLNNATGNAIIKFFNKHANLDKSPLPRSIEQGRKYMDNMKLPNLNYTKTSIMNYNNNEYFLYHQSLINCIKNILSISDISQNFALTFEKVEVIILYFRMKYTT
;
A
#
# COMPACT_ATOMS: atom_id res chain seq x y z
N MET A 1 -3.44 -5.96 -5.30
CA MET A 1 -3.37 -5.95 -6.79
C MET A 1 -4.62 -6.53 -7.45
N ALA A 2 -5.16 -7.66 -6.98
CA ALA A 2 -6.31 -8.36 -7.59
C ALA A 2 -7.55 -7.50 -7.86
N LEU A 3 -7.95 -6.59 -6.95
CA LEU A 3 -9.11 -5.71 -7.17
C LEU A 3 -8.90 -4.70 -8.32
N VAL A 4 -7.70 -4.11 -8.41
CA VAL A 4 -7.36 -3.11 -9.43
C VAL A 4 -7.29 -3.75 -10.82
N THR A 5 -6.67 -4.92 -10.92
CA THR A 5 -6.53 -5.66 -12.18
C THR A 5 -7.82 -6.37 -12.60
N LYS A 6 -8.61 -6.92 -11.66
CA LYS A 6 -9.89 -7.58 -11.95
C LYS A 6 -10.97 -6.61 -12.42
N HIS A 7 -11.00 -5.39 -11.86
CA HIS A 7 -12.08 -4.42 -12.12
C HIS A 7 -11.69 -3.24 -13.01
N LYS A 8 -10.44 -3.21 -13.54
CA LYS A 8 -9.94 -2.13 -14.40
C LYS A 8 -10.28 -0.73 -13.85
N LEU A 9 -10.04 -0.52 -12.56
CA LEU A 9 -10.42 0.73 -11.89
C LEU A 9 -9.73 1.91 -12.59
N ASN A 10 -10.52 2.77 -13.23
CA ASN A 10 -10.01 3.93 -13.94
C ASN A 10 -9.68 5.07 -12.94
N ASN A 11 -9.03 6.13 -13.44
CA ASN A 11 -8.65 7.27 -12.59
C ASN A 11 -9.87 7.95 -11.93
N ALA A 12 -11.02 8.01 -12.61
CA ALA A 12 -12.22 8.62 -12.05
C ALA A 12 -12.75 7.82 -10.86
N THR A 13 -12.82 6.49 -10.98
CA THR A 13 -13.21 5.60 -9.88
C THR A 13 -12.21 5.69 -8.73
N GLY A 14 -10.91 5.69 -9.02
CA GLY A 14 -9.89 5.87 -7.99
C GLY A 14 -9.99 7.21 -7.26
N ASN A 15 -10.28 8.30 -7.98
CA ASN A 15 -10.49 9.62 -7.38
C ASN A 15 -11.73 9.65 -6.48
N ALA A 16 -12.82 8.99 -6.87
CA ALA A 16 -14.03 8.89 -6.05
C ALA A 16 -13.76 8.14 -4.74
N ILE A 17 -12.99 7.03 -4.81
CA ILE A 17 -12.56 6.28 -3.63
C ILE A 17 -11.70 7.16 -2.72
N ILE A 18 -10.70 7.87 -3.26
CA ILE A 18 -9.85 8.76 -2.45
C ILE A 18 -10.71 9.85 -1.77
N LYS A 19 -11.63 10.48 -2.51
CA LYS A 19 -12.53 11.51 -1.95
C LYS A 19 -13.37 10.96 -0.80
N PHE A 20 -13.89 9.75 -0.95
CA PHE A 20 -14.63 9.06 0.11
C PHE A 20 -13.76 8.90 1.37
N PHE A 21 -12.56 8.34 1.25
CA PHE A 21 -11.66 8.17 2.40
C PHE A 21 -11.27 9.50 3.04
N ASN A 22 -10.89 10.50 2.24
CA ASN A 22 -10.52 11.82 2.77
C ASN A 22 -11.67 12.51 3.51
N LYS A 23 -12.92 12.30 3.08
CA LYS A 23 -14.12 12.82 3.77
C LYS A 23 -14.36 12.16 5.12
N HIS A 24 -14.02 10.88 5.26
CA HIS A 24 -14.35 10.05 6.42
C HIS A 24 -13.13 9.70 7.30
N ALA A 25 -11.98 10.34 7.08
CA ALA A 25 -10.73 10.01 7.76
C ALA A 25 -10.66 10.43 9.24
N ASN A 26 -11.60 11.24 9.75
CA ASN A 26 -11.55 11.85 11.09
C ASN A 26 -10.22 12.58 11.39
N LEU A 27 -9.63 13.22 10.37
CA LEU A 27 -8.39 13.99 10.47
C LEU A 27 -8.63 15.40 9.93
N ASP A 28 -7.99 16.40 10.54
CA ASP A 28 -8.06 17.81 10.08
C ASP A 28 -7.47 18.00 8.67
N LYS A 29 -6.52 17.14 8.30
CA LYS A 29 -5.88 17.11 6.99
C LYS A 29 -6.20 15.81 6.27
N SER A 30 -6.51 15.92 4.98
CA SER A 30 -6.76 14.78 4.11
C SER A 30 -5.53 13.86 4.05
N PRO A 31 -5.64 12.57 4.45
CA PRO A 31 -4.51 11.64 4.49
C PRO A 31 -4.05 11.16 3.11
N LEU A 32 -4.90 11.23 2.09
CA LEU A 32 -4.60 10.78 0.74
C LEU A 32 -4.47 11.97 -0.24
N PRO A 33 -3.64 11.84 -1.29
CA PRO A 33 -3.50 12.86 -2.33
C PRO A 33 -4.84 13.16 -3.00
N ARG A 34 -5.01 14.35 -3.60
CA ARG A 34 -6.32 14.75 -4.15
C ARG A 34 -6.79 13.91 -5.34
N SER A 35 -5.87 13.23 -6.02
CA SER A 35 -6.19 12.36 -7.16
C SER A 35 -5.15 11.25 -7.33
N ILE A 36 -5.53 10.22 -8.07
CA ILE A 36 -4.65 9.12 -8.47
C ILE A 36 -3.44 9.63 -9.27
N GLU A 37 -3.64 10.61 -10.16
CA GLU A 37 -2.54 11.18 -10.95
C GLU A 37 -1.53 11.92 -10.07
N GLN A 38 -2.01 12.70 -9.11
CA GLN A 38 -1.15 13.42 -8.19
C GLN A 38 -0.40 12.46 -7.27
N GLY A 39 -1.06 11.39 -6.82
CA GLY A 39 -0.42 10.28 -6.11
C GLY A 39 0.67 9.60 -6.94
N ARG A 40 0.41 9.30 -8.23
CA ARG A 40 1.42 8.72 -9.13
C ARG A 40 2.62 9.65 -9.31
N LYS A 41 2.38 10.92 -9.65
CA LYS A 41 3.44 11.93 -9.78
C LYS A 41 4.28 12.03 -8.51
N TYR A 42 3.66 11.94 -7.34
CA TYR A 42 4.40 11.94 -6.08
C TYR A 42 5.31 10.70 -5.96
N MET A 43 4.78 9.51 -6.21
CA MET A 43 5.54 8.25 -6.17
C MET A 43 6.68 8.22 -7.19
N ASP A 44 6.44 8.69 -8.42
CA ASP A 44 7.42 8.72 -9.50
C ASP A 44 8.60 9.67 -9.18
N ASN A 45 8.34 10.74 -8.43
CA ASN A 45 9.36 11.70 -8.00
C ASN A 45 10.03 11.33 -6.67
N MET A 46 9.56 10.28 -5.98
CA MET A 46 10.08 9.90 -4.68
C MET A 46 11.45 9.24 -4.83
N LYS A 47 12.51 9.99 -4.54
CA LYS A 47 13.88 9.46 -4.51
C LYS A 47 14.12 8.71 -3.19
N LEU A 48 13.96 7.39 -3.21
CA LEU A 48 14.28 6.51 -2.09
C LEU A 48 15.66 5.89 -2.31
N PRO A 49 16.73 6.36 -1.65
CA PRO A 49 18.12 5.96 -1.93
C PRO A 49 18.40 4.45 -1.74
N ASN A 50 17.50 3.74 -1.08
CA ASN A 50 17.62 2.33 -0.74
C ASN A 50 16.48 1.46 -1.29
N LEU A 51 15.73 1.96 -2.29
CA LEU A 51 14.63 1.24 -2.90
C LEU A 51 14.85 1.08 -4.41
N ASN A 52 15.98 0.46 -4.75
CA ASN A 52 16.30 0.14 -6.14
C ASN A 52 15.45 -1.03 -6.64
N TYR A 53 15.11 -0.98 -7.93
CA TYR A 53 14.53 -2.14 -8.60
C TYR A 53 15.55 -3.27 -8.67
N THR A 54 15.13 -4.45 -8.23
CA THR A 54 15.85 -5.70 -8.41
C THR A 54 15.34 -6.41 -9.65
N LYS A 55 16.27 -6.88 -10.47
CA LYS A 55 16.00 -7.72 -11.64
C LYS A 55 16.17 -9.18 -11.23
N THR A 56 15.13 -9.99 -11.40
CA THR A 56 15.16 -11.43 -11.08
C THR A 56 14.70 -12.22 -12.31
N SER A 57 15.49 -13.21 -12.73
CA SER A 57 15.08 -14.14 -13.79
C SER A 57 13.94 -15.01 -13.27
N ILE A 58 12.83 -15.05 -13.99
CA ILE A 58 11.64 -15.83 -13.62
C ILE A 58 11.64 -17.16 -14.37
N MET A 59 11.91 -17.13 -15.67
CA MET A 59 11.86 -18.30 -16.53
C MET A 59 12.59 -18.10 -17.86
N ASN A 60 12.99 -19.22 -18.46
CA ASN A 60 13.48 -19.28 -19.83
C ASN A 60 12.46 -19.99 -20.72
N TYR A 61 12.10 -19.39 -21.84
CA TYR A 61 11.18 -19.98 -22.81
C TYR A 61 11.60 -19.60 -24.24
N ASN A 62 11.70 -20.60 -25.13
CA ASN A 62 12.18 -20.44 -26.51
C ASN A 62 13.51 -19.67 -26.60
N ASN A 63 14.47 -20.02 -25.74
CA ASN A 63 15.77 -19.36 -25.60
C ASN A 63 15.70 -17.86 -25.24
N ASN A 64 14.53 -17.37 -24.81
CA ASN A 64 14.36 -16.02 -24.27
C ASN A 64 14.24 -16.09 -22.74
N GLU A 65 15.00 -15.25 -22.07
CA GLU A 65 14.96 -15.12 -20.61
C GLU A 65 13.99 -14.00 -20.22
N TYR A 66 13.05 -14.34 -19.34
CA TYR A 66 12.02 -13.43 -18.85
C TYR A 66 12.36 -12.97 -17.43
N PHE A 67 12.33 -11.66 -17.22
CA PHE A 67 12.74 -11.05 -15.96
C PHE A 67 11.59 -10.32 -15.27
N LEU A 68 11.56 -10.40 -13.95
CA LEU A 68 10.75 -9.55 -13.08
C LEU A 68 11.60 -8.36 -12.62
N TYR A 69 11.09 -7.15 -12.84
CA TYR A 69 11.59 -5.94 -12.17
C TYR A 69 10.68 -5.65 -10.99
N HIS A 70 11.21 -5.75 -9.77
CA HIS A 70 10.43 -5.55 -8.54
C HIS A 70 11.23 -4.79 -7.49
N GLN A 71 10.55 -4.34 -6.45
CA GLN A 71 11.18 -3.72 -5.27
C GLN A 71 10.73 -4.49 -4.03
N SER A 72 11.65 -4.70 -3.09
CA SER A 72 11.33 -5.37 -1.83
C SER A 72 10.41 -4.50 -0.97
N LEU A 73 9.19 -4.98 -0.71
CA LEU A 73 8.24 -4.32 0.18
C LEU A 73 8.82 -4.16 1.59
N ILE A 74 9.54 -5.17 2.09
CA ILE A 74 10.19 -5.12 3.40
C ILE A 74 11.24 -4.00 3.43
N ASN A 75 12.04 -3.84 2.37
CA ASN A 75 13.02 -2.76 2.30
C ASN A 75 12.34 -1.40 2.20
N CYS A 76 11.23 -1.29 1.47
CA CYS A 76 10.42 -0.08 1.42
C CYS A 76 9.95 0.33 2.82
N ILE A 77 9.36 -0.61 3.57
CA ILE A 77 8.90 -0.37 4.95
C ILE A 77 10.07 0.07 5.84
N LYS A 78 11.21 -0.64 5.80
CA LYS A 78 12.40 -0.27 6.57
C LYS A 78 12.90 1.14 6.24
N ASN A 79 12.93 1.52 4.97
CA ASN A 79 13.34 2.85 4.55
C ASN A 79 12.40 3.93 5.08
N ILE A 80 11.09 3.71 4.99
CA ILE A 80 10.09 4.63 5.53
C ILE A 80 10.23 4.76 7.05
N LEU A 81 10.41 3.66 7.78
CA LEU A 81 10.65 3.65 9.22
C LEU A 81 11.95 4.35 9.63
N SER A 82 12.93 4.43 8.72
CA SER A 82 14.21 5.11 8.98
C SER A 82 14.12 6.64 8.85
N ILE A 83 13.00 7.18 8.36
CA ILE A 83 12.77 8.63 8.27
C ILE A 83 12.16 9.10 9.60
N SER A 84 12.97 9.73 10.47
CA SER A 84 12.56 10.08 11.85
C SER A 84 11.25 10.86 11.90
N ASP A 85 11.13 11.89 11.06
CA ASP A 85 9.99 12.82 11.07
C ASP A 85 8.67 12.14 10.68
N ILE A 86 8.74 11.14 9.80
CA ILE A 86 7.58 10.34 9.40
C ILE A 86 7.28 9.29 10.47
N SER A 87 8.32 8.65 11.01
CA SER A 87 8.18 7.56 11.98
C SER A 87 7.43 7.98 13.26
N GLN A 88 7.56 9.24 13.67
CA GLN A 88 6.85 9.80 14.83
C GLN A 88 5.32 9.83 14.66
N ASN A 89 4.82 9.84 13.41
CA ASN A 89 3.40 9.86 13.11
C ASN A 89 2.79 8.45 12.98
N PHE A 90 3.59 7.39 13.14
CA PHE A 90 3.07 6.03 13.04
C PHE A 90 2.36 5.61 14.32
N ALA A 91 1.10 5.19 14.16
CA ALA A 91 0.36 4.48 15.19
C ALA A 91 0.91 3.04 15.32
N LEU A 92 2.08 2.90 15.97
CA LEU A 92 2.71 1.60 16.25
C LEU A 92 2.10 0.91 17.48
N THR A 93 1.23 1.61 18.21
CA THR A 93 0.43 1.04 19.30
C THR A 93 -0.63 0.13 18.71
N PHE A 94 -0.26 -1.12 18.47
CA PHE A 94 -1.22 -2.18 18.22
C PHE A 94 -1.65 -2.74 19.57
N GLU A 95 -2.88 -2.44 19.99
CA GLU A 95 -3.52 -3.28 21.01
C GLU A 95 -3.73 -4.66 20.38
N LYS A 96 -3.18 -5.69 21.03
CA LYS A 96 -3.43 -7.08 20.65
C LYS A 96 -4.93 -7.34 20.82
N VAL A 97 -5.71 -7.21 19.75
CA VAL A 97 -7.15 -7.48 19.78
C VAL A 97 -7.34 -9.00 19.84
N GLU A 98 -7.23 -9.57 21.03
CA GLU A 98 -7.58 -10.98 21.30
C GLU A 98 -9.10 -11.21 21.41
N VAL A 99 -9.93 -10.15 21.32
CA VAL A 99 -11.30 -10.20 21.85
C VAL A 99 -12.40 -10.38 20.80
N ILE A 100 -12.17 -10.08 19.51
CA ILE A 100 -13.28 -10.08 18.53
C ILE A 100 -13.56 -11.47 17.93
N ILE A 101 -12.53 -12.28 17.64
CA ILE A 101 -12.74 -13.59 16.98
C ILE A 101 -13.43 -14.60 17.91
N LEU A 102 -13.12 -14.59 19.21
CA LEU A 102 -13.78 -15.44 20.21
C LEU A 102 -15.24 -15.01 20.45
N TYR A 103 -15.50 -13.71 20.51
CA TYR A 103 -16.86 -13.18 20.68
C TYR A 103 -17.78 -13.54 19.49
N PHE A 104 -17.26 -13.48 18.26
CA PHE A 104 -17.99 -13.98 17.09
C PHE A 104 -18.12 -15.51 17.09
N ARG A 105 -17.10 -16.30 17.47
CA ARG A 105 -17.26 -17.76 17.57
C ARG A 105 -18.33 -18.18 18.57
N MET A 106 -18.41 -17.54 19.74
CA MET A 106 -19.43 -17.88 20.75
C MET A 106 -20.84 -17.48 20.35
N LYS A 107 -21.02 -16.42 19.55
CA LYS A 107 -22.34 -15.86 19.23
C LYS A 107 -23.05 -16.55 18.05
N TYR A 108 -22.34 -17.35 17.25
CA TYR A 108 -22.88 -18.03 16.06
C TYR A 108 -22.75 -19.57 16.11
N THR A 109 -22.42 -20.14 17.28
CA THR A 109 -22.43 -21.59 17.52
C THR A 109 -23.46 -22.03 18.58
N THR A 110 -24.58 -21.31 18.68
CA THR A 110 -25.78 -21.73 19.43
C THR A 110 -27.01 -21.59 18.56
#